data_AF-A0A1M5XYY4-F1
#
_entry.id   AF-A0A1M5XYY4-F1
#
_cell.length_a   1.000
_cell.length_b   1.000
_cell.length_c   1.000
_cell.angle_alpha   90.00
_cell.angle_beta   90.00
_cell.angle_gamma   90.00
#
_symmetry.space_group_name_H-M   'P 1'
#
loop_
_entity.id
_entity.type
_entity.pdbx_description
1 polymer ?
#
loop_
_entity_poly.entity_id
_entity_poly.type
_entity_poly.pdbx_seq_one_letter_code
_entity_poly.pdbx_strand_id
1 'polypeptide(L)'
;MELKDYEILGDGEIDIIIYKKNSGDISKGRVPEYKFKIVLHNTDTVIGHINLRLGNSEKVLNYIGHVGYGIEEQYRGNKFAANACNIIKEVIKDHLMNKVIITCNPHNYASRKICETIGAKFIEIVDIPETSDAYSADETQKCRYEWIV
;
A
#
# COMPACT_ATOMS: atom_id res chain seq x y z
N MET A 1 1.65 -16.83 -4.83
CA MET A 1 3.04 -16.35 -4.68
C MET A 1 3.53 -16.73 -3.30
N GLU A 2 4.76 -17.22 -3.21
CA GLU A 2 5.45 -17.49 -1.95
C GLU A 2 6.02 -16.19 -1.36
N LEU A 3 6.02 -16.07 -0.04
CA LEU A 3 6.58 -14.91 0.65
C LEU A 3 8.07 -15.13 0.92
N LYS A 4 8.90 -14.27 0.34
CA LYS A 4 10.34 -14.19 0.58
C LYS A 4 10.66 -13.41 1.86
N ASP A 5 11.91 -13.53 2.29
CA ASP A 5 12.51 -12.69 3.33
C ASP A 5 13.27 -11.53 2.67
N TYR A 6 13.21 -10.37 3.31
CA TYR A 6 13.94 -9.17 2.91
C TYR A 6 14.64 -8.64 4.16
N GLU A 7 15.88 -8.17 3.97
CA GLU A 7 16.55 -7.35 4.97
C GLU A 7 15.88 -5.95 5.04
N ILE A 8 16.53 -5.02 5.73
CA ILE A 8 16.09 -3.63 5.78
C ILE A 8 16.24 -3.02 4.37
N LEU A 9 15.18 -2.39 3.88
CA LEU A 9 15.18 -1.64 2.62
C LEU A 9 15.02 -0.17 2.94
N GLY A 10 15.85 0.71 2.38
CA GLY A 10 15.82 2.14 2.72
C GLY A 10 16.37 3.05 1.62
N ASP A 11 16.13 4.34 1.77
CA ASP A 11 16.59 5.40 0.85
C ASP A 11 17.53 6.43 1.52
N GLY A 12 17.94 6.19 2.77
CA GLY A 12 18.76 7.10 3.58
C GLY A 12 17.97 8.11 4.41
N GLU A 13 16.67 8.29 4.14
CA GLU A 13 15.75 9.09 4.97
C GLU A 13 14.88 8.19 5.85
N ILE A 14 14.35 7.12 5.24
CA ILE A 14 13.55 6.12 5.92
C ILE A 14 13.97 4.71 5.53
N ASP A 15 13.67 3.79 6.45
CA ASP A 15 13.78 2.36 6.26
C ASP A 15 12.38 1.73 6.34
N ILE A 16 12.13 0.69 5.54
CA ILE A 16 10.98 -0.19 5.69
C ILE A 16 11.41 -1.57 6.17
N ILE A 17 10.75 -2.06 7.20
CA ILE A 17 11.12 -3.30 7.90
C ILE A 17 9.91 -4.22 7.98
N ILE A 18 10.03 -5.45 7.48
CA ILE A 18 8.95 -6.45 7.60
C ILE A 18 8.76 -6.78 9.07
N TYR A 19 7.54 -6.58 9.57
CA TYR A 19 7.16 -7.02 10.92
C TYR A 19 6.13 -8.15 10.89
N LYS A 20 5.49 -8.40 9.74
CA LYS A 20 4.55 -9.51 9.58
C LYS A 20 4.45 -9.97 8.13
N LYS A 21 4.41 -11.29 7.95
CA LYS A 21 4.08 -12.00 6.71
C LYS A 21 2.79 -12.77 6.91
N ASN A 22 1.81 -12.59 6.02
CA ASN A 22 0.57 -13.36 6.01
C ASN A 22 0.48 -14.14 4.72
N SER A 23 0.47 -15.48 4.77
CA SER A 23 0.37 -16.33 3.57
C SER A 23 -0.96 -16.20 2.81
N GLY A 24 -1.92 -15.44 3.35
CA GLY A 24 -3.26 -15.34 2.81
C GLY A 24 -4.12 -16.55 3.15
N ASP A 25 -5.36 -16.51 2.69
CA ASP A 25 -6.33 -17.59 2.76
C ASP A 25 -7.26 -17.46 1.55
N ILE A 26 -6.94 -18.20 0.50
CA ILE A 26 -7.65 -18.15 -0.78
C ILE A 26 -9.13 -18.52 -0.59
N SER A 27 -9.44 -19.45 0.33
CA SER A 27 -10.83 -19.84 0.63
C SER A 27 -11.66 -18.69 1.20
N LYS A 28 -11.00 -17.68 1.76
CA LYS A 28 -11.61 -16.45 2.29
C LYS A 28 -11.32 -15.20 1.44
N GLY A 29 -10.84 -15.37 0.21
CA GLY A 29 -10.50 -14.27 -0.69
C GLY A 29 -9.33 -13.39 -0.23
N ARG A 30 -8.51 -13.88 0.72
CA ARG A 30 -7.35 -13.17 1.27
C ARG A 30 -6.10 -13.60 0.52
N VAL A 31 -5.37 -12.63 -0.03
CA VAL A 31 -4.13 -12.87 -0.75
C VAL A 31 -2.92 -12.79 0.20
N PRO A 32 -1.75 -13.33 -0.18
CA PRO A 32 -0.53 -13.13 0.59
C PRO A 32 -0.23 -11.63 0.78
N GLU A 33 0.26 -11.25 1.95
CA GLU A 33 0.49 -9.85 2.33
C GLU A 33 1.76 -9.70 3.17
N TYR A 34 2.56 -8.70 2.83
CA TYR A 34 3.59 -8.14 3.68
C TYR A 34 3.06 -6.95 4.45
N LYS A 35 3.45 -6.85 5.72
CA LYS A 35 3.31 -5.63 6.50
C LYS A 35 4.67 -5.11 6.94
N PHE A 36 4.96 -3.88 6.56
CA PHE A 36 6.19 -3.18 6.88
C PHE A 36 5.90 -2.05 7.87
N LYS A 37 6.81 -1.85 8.83
CA LYS A 37 6.93 -0.60 9.56
C LYS A 37 7.78 0.36 8.73
N ILE A 38 7.46 1.64 8.77
CA ILE A 38 8.31 2.72 8.26
C ILE A 38 9.03 3.32 9.46
N VAL A 39 10.35 3.40 9.40
CA VAL A 39 11.23 3.84 10.48
C VAL A 39 12.13 4.96 9.97
N LEU A 40 12.41 5.98 10.80
CA LEU A 40 13.42 6.99 10.45
C LEU A 40 14.80 6.33 10.39
N HIS A 41 15.54 6.61 9.33
CA HIS A 41 16.83 5.98 9.07
C HIS A 41 17.81 6.16 10.23
N ASN A 42 18.55 5.10 10.57
CA ASN A 42 19.46 5.02 11.73
C ASN A 42 18.81 5.30 13.10
N THR A 43 17.50 5.05 13.24
CA THR A 43 16.79 5.13 14.52
C THR A 43 15.83 3.95 14.69
N ASP A 44 15.27 3.79 15.89
CA ASP A 44 14.15 2.87 16.16
C ASP A 44 12.77 3.55 16.08
N THR A 45 12.71 4.79 15.56
CA THR A 45 11.49 5.60 15.57
C THR A 45 10.55 5.17 14.45
N VAL A 46 9.49 4.43 14.80
CA VAL A 46 8.42 4.06 13.86
C VAL A 46 7.55 5.28 13.56
N ILE A 47 7.43 5.62 12.28
CA ILE A 47 6.69 6.81 11.80
C ILE A 47 5.48 6.46 10.94
N GLY A 48 5.25 5.18 10.68
CA GLY A 48 4.14 4.72 9.88
C GLY A 48 4.25 3.27 9.47
N HIS A 49 3.47 2.91 8.45
CA HIS A 49 3.43 1.57 7.90
C HIS A 49 3.15 1.60 6.39
N ILE A 50 3.59 0.56 5.70
CA ILE A 50 3.20 0.26 4.33
C ILE A 50 2.96 -1.25 4.21
N ASN A 51 1.90 -1.63 3.52
CA ASN A 51 1.49 -3.01 3.32
C ASN A 51 1.47 -3.30 1.82
N LEU A 52 1.89 -4.51 1.43
CA LEU A 52 1.86 -4.98 0.05
C LEU A 52 1.13 -6.32 -0.03
N ARG A 53 0.12 -6.39 -0.90
CA ARG A 53 -0.70 -7.58 -1.18
C ARG A 53 -0.33 -8.15 -2.54
N LEU A 54 -0.10 -9.45 -2.60
CA LEU A 54 0.51 -10.15 -3.74
C LEU A 54 -0.51 -10.95 -4.57
N GLY A 55 -1.69 -10.40 -4.80
CA GLY A 55 -2.71 -11.10 -5.60
C GLY A 55 -3.92 -10.25 -5.97
N ASN A 56 -4.62 -10.69 -7.01
CA ASN A 56 -5.66 -9.92 -7.70
C ASN A 56 -7.09 -10.34 -7.32
N SER A 57 -7.41 -10.45 -6.02
CA SER A 57 -8.81 -10.67 -5.66
C SER A 57 -9.66 -9.46 -6.05
N GLU A 58 -10.96 -9.66 -6.29
CA GLU A 58 -11.89 -8.56 -6.62
C GLU A 58 -11.77 -7.41 -5.60
N LYS A 59 -11.66 -7.77 -4.32
CA LYS A 59 -11.48 -6.81 -3.23
C LYS A 59 -10.18 -6.01 -3.36
N VAL A 60 -9.06 -6.66 -3.72
CA VAL A 60 -7.76 -5.99 -3.92
C VAL A 60 -7.81 -5.06 -5.12
N LEU A 61 -8.40 -5.51 -6.23
CA LEU A 61 -8.46 -4.72 -7.46
C LEU A 61 -9.34 -3.48 -7.34
N ASN A 62 -10.44 -3.55 -6.57
CA ASN A 62 -11.45 -2.51 -6.55
C ASN A 62 -11.46 -1.67 -5.27
N TYR A 63 -11.19 -2.25 -4.10
CA TYR A 63 -11.52 -1.59 -2.82
C TYR A 63 -10.29 -1.34 -1.92
N ILE A 64 -9.43 -2.34 -1.71
CA ILE A 64 -8.33 -2.23 -0.72
C ILE A 64 -6.95 -1.97 -1.33
N GLY A 65 -6.79 -2.16 -2.63
CA GLY A 65 -5.52 -1.98 -3.32
C GLY A 65 -4.47 -3.03 -2.96
N HIS A 66 -3.42 -3.10 -3.76
CA HIS A 66 -2.23 -3.90 -3.47
C HIS A 66 -1.36 -3.20 -2.43
N VAL A 67 -1.29 -1.87 -2.51
CA VAL A 67 -0.51 -1.04 -1.58
C VAL A 67 -1.46 -0.26 -0.68
N GLY A 68 -1.23 -0.32 0.62
CA GLY A 68 -1.87 0.55 1.60
C GLY A 68 -0.84 1.08 2.58
N TYR A 69 -0.92 2.36 2.93
CA TYR A 69 0.07 3.02 3.80
C TYR A 69 -0.58 4.03 4.73
N GLY A 70 0.15 4.39 5.78
CA GLY A 70 -0.19 5.46 6.70
C GLY A 70 1.06 6.04 7.34
N ILE A 71 1.08 7.37 7.51
CA ILE A 71 2.13 8.09 8.23
C ILE A 71 1.49 8.74 9.45
N GLU A 72 2.13 8.58 10.61
CA GLU A 72 1.71 9.19 11.85
C GLU A 72 1.65 10.71 11.71
N GLU A 73 0.65 11.34 12.34
CA GLU A 73 0.28 12.73 12.06
C GLU A 73 1.45 13.71 12.18
N GLN A 74 2.27 13.56 13.22
CA GLN A 74 3.43 14.41 13.49
C GLN A 74 4.56 14.31 12.44
N TYR A 75 4.56 13.27 11.60
CA TYR A 75 5.57 13.07 10.54
C TYR A 75 5.04 13.36 9.13
N ARG A 76 3.76 13.73 8.98
CA ARG A 76 3.16 14.08 7.69
C ARG A 76 3.80 15.35 7.11
N GLY A 77 3.69 15.51 5.79
CA GLY A 77 4.29 16.65 5.07
C GLY A 77 5.75 16.45 4.62
N ASN A 78 6.44 15.44 5.15
CA ASN A 78 7.85 15.14 4.85
C ASN A 78 8.06 14.15 3.67
N LYS A 79 7.05 13.93 2.84
CA LYS A 79 7.08 13.00 1.68
C LYS A 79 7.34 11.51 2.00
N PHE A 80 7.46 11.12 3.27
CA PHE A 80 7.73 9.72 3.68
C PHE A 80 6.80 8.67 3.07
N ALA A 81 5.52 9.00 2.83
CA ALA A 81 4.61 8.07 2.13
C ALA A 81 5.06 7.76 0.69
N ALA A 82 5.54 8.77 -0.05
CA ALA A 82 6.06 8.58 -1.41
C ALA A 82 7.38 7.83 -1.40
N ASN A 83 8.27 8.15 -0.45
CA ASN A 83 9.53 7.41 -0.25
C ASN A 83 9.25 5.93 0.01
N ALA A 84 8.34 5.61 0.94
CA ALA A 84 8.00 4.23 1.28
C ALA A 84 7.41 3.46 0.08
N CYS A 85 6.57 4.14 -0.72
CA CYS A 85 6.10 3.56 -1.98
C CYS A 85 7.27 3.28 -2.93
N ASN A 86 8.18 4.23 -3.14
CA ASN A 86 9.32 4.01 -4.04
C ASN A 86 10.23 2.87 -3.58
N ILE A 87 10.49 2.74 -2.28
CA ILE A 87 11.29 1.64 -1.71
C ILE A 87 10.58 0.29 -1.94
N ILE A 88 9.26 0.21 -1.73
CA ILE A 88 8.53 -1.05 -1.90
C ILE A 88 8.45 -1.52 -3.37
N LYS A 89 8.75 -0.67 -4.36
CA LYS A 89 8.78 -1.07 -5.78
C LYS A 89 9.70 -2.26 -6.03
N GLU A 90 10.84 -2.31 -5.36
CA GLU A 90 11.80 -3.39 -5.54
C GLU A 90 11.22 -4.73 -5.08
N VAL A 91 10.44 -4.72 -3.99
CA VAL A 91 9.67 -5.89 -3.52
C VAL A 91 8.59 -6.28 -4.54
N ILE A 92 7.87 -5.30 -5.10
CA ILE A 92 6.83 -5.56 -6.11
C ILE A 92 7.43 -6.23 -7.37
N LYS A 93 8.56 -5.71 -7.87
CA LYS A 93 9.27 -6.25 -9.04
C LYS A 93 9.86 -7.62 -8.80
N ASP A 94 10.45 -7.86 -7.62
CA ASP A 94 11.00 -9.15 -7.24
C ASP A 94 9.92 -10.26 -7.15
N HIS A 95 8.67 -9.82 -7.05
CA HIS A 95 7.47 -10.62 -7.12
C HIS A 95 6.82 -10.71 -8.52
N LEU A 96 7.51 -10.22 -9.55
CA LEU A 96 7.09 -10.22 -10.96
C LEU A 96 5.76 -9.50 -11.23
N MET A 97 5.40 -8.56 -10.35
CA MET A 97 4.24 -7.71 -10.54
C MET A 97 4.69 -6.45 -11.26
N ASN A 98 4.36 -6.32 -12.55
CA ASN A 98 4.74 -5.12 -13.34
C ASN A 98 3.75 -3.95 -13.15
N LYS A 99 2.63 -4.22 -12.48
CA LYS A 99 1.60 -3.22 -12.18
C LYS A 99 0.88 -3.54 -10.89
N VAL A 100 0.49 -2.49 -10.18
CA VAL A 100 -0.31 -2.58 -8.96
C VAL A 100 -1.42 -1.53 -8.95
N ILE A 101 -2.50 -1.86 -8.27
CA ILE A 101 -3.56 -0.92 -7.92
C ILE A 101 -3.29 -0.32 -6.54
N ILE A 102 -3.42 0.99 -6.43
CA ILE A 102 -3.49 1.72 -5.15
C ILE A 102 -4.89 2.30 -5.03
N THR A 103 -5.52 2.13 -3.88
CA THR A 103 -6.83 2.74 -3.60
C THR A 103 -6.74 3.74 -2.46
N CYS A 104 -7.55 4.79 -2.52
CA CYS A 104 -7.74 5.72 -1.40
C CYS A 104 -9.15 6.31 -1.44
N ASN A 105 -9.63 6.81 -0.30
CA ASN A 105 -10.94 7.46 -0.25
C ASN A 105 -10.91 8.75 -1.11
N PRO A 106 -12.00 9.11 -1.82
CA PRO A 106 -12.03 10.31 -2.66
C PRO A 106 -11.68 11.61 -1.97
N HIS A 107 -12.04 11.73 -0.68
CA HIS A 107 -11.75 12.89 0.17
C HIS A 107 -10.31 12.88 0.74
N ASN A 108 -9.55 11.80 0.56
CA ASN A 108 -8.15 11.72 0.99
C ASN A 108 -7.23 12.35 -0.06
N TYR A 109 -7.29 13.68 -0.18
CA TYR A 109 -6.49 14.46 -1.14
C TYR A 109 -4.98 14.24 -0.96
N ALA A 110 -4.53 14.01 0.28
CA ALA A 110 -3.12 13.72 0.55
C ALA A 110 -2.66 12.43 -0.15
N SER A 111 -3.39 11.33 0.00
CA SER A 111 -3.04 10.07 -0.67
C SER A 111 -3.18 10.14 -2.19
N ARG A 112 -4.16 10.89 -2.71
CA ARG A 112 -4.27 11.15 -4.15
C ARG A 112 -3.03 11.85 -4.71
N LYS A 113 -2.56 12.90 -4.01
CA LYS A 113 -1.34 13.62 -4.38
C LYS A 113 -0.10 12.72 -4.31
N ILE A 114 -0.03 11.80 -3.34
CA ILE A 114 1.05 10.81 -3.29
C ILE A 114 1.00 9.89 -4.51
N CYS A 115 -0.18 9.36 -4.88
CA CYS A 115 -0.34 8.53 -6.08
C CYS A 115 0.14 9.26 -7.34
N GLU A 116 -0.25 10.53 -7.53
CA GLU A 116 0.23 11.35 -8.65
C GLU A 116 1.74 11.58 -8.61
N THR A 117 2.29 11.86 -7.42
CA THR A 117 3.74 12.12 -7.21
C THR A 117 4.59 10.92 -7.57
N ILE A 118 4.13 9.71 -7.27
CA ILE A 118 4.86 8.48 -7.59
C ILE A 118 4.63 7.99 -9.03
N GLY A 119 3.82 8.73 -9.83
CA GLY A 119 3.52 8.42 -11.23
C GLY A 119 2.39 7.40 -11.42
N ALA A 120 1.60 7.11 -10.38
CA ALA A 120 0.41 6.28 -10.52
C ALA A 120 -0.70 7.07 -11.24
N LYS A 121 -1.35 6.43 -12.20
CA LYS A 121 -2.38 7.03 -13.04
C LYS A 121 -3.75 6.79 -12.45
N PHE A 122 -4.53 7.86 -12.26
CA PHE A 122 -5.92 7.74 -11.86
C PHE A 122 -6.72 6.96 -12.92
N ILE A 123 -7.54 6.02 -12.48
CA ILE A 123 -8.41 5.20 -13.33
C ILE A 123 -9.84 5.71 -13.23
N GLU A 124 -10.42 5.64 -12.02
CA GLU A 124 -11.83 5.92 -11.76
C GLU A 124 -12.09 6.06 -10.25
N ILE A 125 -13.33 6.43 -9.90
CA ILE A 125 -13.90 6.25 -8.56
C ILE A 125 -14.93 5.14 -8.66
N VAL A 126 -14.83 4.14 -7.78
CA VAL A 126 -15.81 3.04 -7.68
C VAL A 126 -16.57 3.13 -6.36
N ASP A 127 -17.85 2.79 -6.42
CA ASP A 127 -18.65 2.54 -5.22
C ASP A 127 -18.25 1.22 -4.59
N ILE A 128 -18.18 1.18 -3.26
CA ILE A 128 -18.01 -0.04 -2.51
C ILE A 128 -19.41 -0.60 -2.23
N PRO A 129 -19.73 -1.85 -2.63
CA PRO A 129 -21.02 -2.44 -2.30
C PRO A 129 -21.23 -2.53 -0.79
N GLU A 130 -22.43 -2.23 -0.29
CA GLU A 130 -22.75 -2.32 1.14
C GLU A 130 -22.55 -3.72 1.74
N THR A 131 -22.59 -4.76 0.90
CA THR A 131 -22.31 -6.16 1.27
C THR A 131 -20.81 -6.46 1.42
N SER A 132 -19.94 -5.54 1.01
CA SER A 132 -18.49 -5.70 1.11
C SER A 132 -18.02 -5.44 2.53
N ASP A 133 -17.08 -6.25 3.01
CA ASP A 133 -16.38 -6.01 4.27
C ASP A 133 -15.37 -4.83 4.21
N ALA A 134 -15.24 -4.18 3.04
CA ALA A 134 -14.54 -2.91 2.88
C ALA A 134 -15.48 -1.69 3.01
N TYR A 135 -16.80 -1.89 3.08
CA TYR A 135 -17.76 -0.80 3.19
C TYR A 135 -17.89 -0.31 4.63
N SER A 136 -17.95 1.00 4.81
CA SER A 136 -18.39 1.63 6.06
C SER A 136 -19.05 2.98 5.75
N ALA A 137 -19.71 3.58 6.75
CA ALA A 137 -20.29 4.92 6.60
C ALA A 137 -19.26 6.00 6.20
N ASP A 138 -18.00 5.80 6.57
CA ASP A 138 -16.88 6.70 6.24
C ASP A 138 -16.13 6.26 4.97
N GLU A 139 -16.35 5.03 4.50
CA GLU A 139 -15.71 4.41 3.34
C GLU A 139 -16.73 3.79 2.40
N THR A 140 -17.39 4.64 1.61
CA THR A 140 -18.41 4.22 0.63
C THR A 140 -17.89 4.16 -0.80
N GLN A 141 -16.75 4.80 -1.07
CA GLN A 141 -16.15 4.91 -2.41
C GLN A 141 -14.63 4.82 -2.34
N LYS A 142 -14.00 4.41 -3.44
CA LYS A 142 -12.53 4.40 -3.59
C LYS A 142 -12.13 5.00 -4.93
N CYS A 143 -11.20 5.95 -4.89
CA CYS A 143 -10.38 6.25 -6.05
C CYS A 143 -9.44 5.07 -6.32
N ARG A 144 -9.31 4.67 -7.59
CA ARG A 144 -8.36 3.65 -8.03
C ARG A 144 -7.26 4.29 -8.88
N TYR A 145 -6.03 3.93 -8.60
CA TYR A 145 -4.85 4.33 -9.36
C TYR A 145 -4.11 3.09 -9.85
N GLU A 146 -3.69 3.07 -11.10
CA GLU A 146 -2.77 2.06 -11.65
C GLU A 146 -1.34 2.58 -11.58
N TRP A 147 -0.45 1.81 -10.98
CA TRP A 147 0.95 2.14 -10.88
C TRP A 147 1.79 1.09 -11.59
N ILE A 148 2.47 1.53 -12.66
CA ILE A 148 3.45 0.72 -13.38
C ILE A 148 4.78 0.85 -12.63
N VAL A 149 5.35 -0.28 -12.23
CA VAL A 149 6.54 -0.34 -11.37
C VAL A 149 7.77 -0.84 -12.10
#